data_AF-A0A8J3HXM5-F1
#
_entry.id   AF-A0A8J3HXM5-F1
#
_cell.length_a   1.000
_cell.length_b   1.000
_cell.length_c   1.000
_cell.angle_alpha   90.00
_cell.angle_beta   90.00
_cell.angle_gamma   90.00
#
_symmetry.space_group_name_H-M   'P 1'
#
loop_
_entity.id
_entity.type
_entity.pdbx_description
1 polymer ?
#
loop_
_entity_poly.entity_id
_entity_poly.type
_entity_poly.pdbx_seq_one_letter_code
_entity_poly.pdbx_strand_id
1 'polypeptide(L)'
;MKKFTIPCDFGRERRLIDIYIGSPGAKAHPLEYQAKWLSSIGGTISSEIMDSFQKLHAIALENGVSFEELCVYALGTTSDNVPGEAQKDEQ
;
A
#
# COMPACT_ATOMS: atom_id res chain seq x y z
N MET A 1 -10.37 -1.43 -6.68
CA MET A 1 -9.05 -2.09 -6.69
C MET A 1 -8.01 -1.11 -7.23
N LYS A 2 -7.00 -0.77 -6.44
CA LYS A 2 -5.88 0.09 -6.84
C LYS A 2 -4.60 -0.75 -6.92
N LYS A 3 -3.76 -0.46 -7.91
CA LYS A 3 -2.47 -1.15 -8.10
C LYS A 3 -1.35 -0.27 -7.55
N PHE A 4 -0.48 -0.85 -6.74
CA PHE A 4 0.72 -0.21 -6.22
C PHE A 4 1.93 -1.05 -6.55
N THR A 5 3.03 -0.40 -6.90
CA THR A 5 4.30 -1.06 -7.15
C THR A 5 5.18 -0.85 -5.93
N ILE A 6 5.46 -1.91 -5.17
CA ILE A 6 6.32 -1.82 -3.98
C ILE A 6 7.63 -2.58 -4.19
N PRO A 7 8.75 -2.12 -3.60
CA PRO A 7 9.98 -2.89 -3.56
C PRO A 7 9.81 -4.05 -2.58
N CYS A 8 9.88 -5.27 -3.09
CA CYS A 8 9.89 -6.51 -2.31
C CYS A 8 11.29 -7.12 -2.30
N ASP A 9 11.66 -7.75 -1.20
CA ASP A 9 12.94 -8.41 -1.04
C ASP A 9 12.84 -9.87 -1.47
N PHE A 10 13.75 -10.33 -2.33
CA PHE A 10 13.85 -11.74 -2.74
C PHE A 10 15.17 -12.37 -2.26
N GLY A 11 15.68 -11.91 -1.11
CA GLY A 11 16.91 -12.37 -0.48
C GLY A 11 18.19 -11.83 -1.11
N ARG A 12 18.36 -11.94 -2.44
CA ARG A 12 19.53 -11.44 -3.18
C ARG A 12 19.28 -10.15 -3.96
N GLU A 13 18.03 -9.85 -4.27
CA GLU A 13 17.64 -8.71 -5.09
C GLU A 13 16.33 -8.12 -4.58
N ARG A 14 16.18 -6.80 -4.70
CA ARG A 14 14.88 -6.15 -4.51
C ARG A 14 14.20 -6.03 -5.86
N ARG A 15 12.98 -6.58 -5.97
CA ARG A 15 12.16 -6.44 -7.17
C ARG A 15 10.94 -5.59 -6.89
N LEU A 16 10.59 -4.78 -7.87
CA LEU A 16 9.32 -4.07 -7.91
C LEU A 16 8.21 -5.06 -8.24
N ILE A 17 7.26 -5.22 -7.32
CA ILE A 17 6.11 -6.10 -7.50
C ILE A 17 4.84 -5.27 -7.43
N ASP A 18 3.97 -5.50 -8.41
CA ASP A 18 2.63 -4.93 -8.45
C ASP A 18 1.72 -5.66 -7.46
N ILE A 19 1.36 -4.97 -6.39
CA ILE A 19 0.36 -5.39 -5.42
C ILE A 19 -0.99 -4.71 -5.70
N TYR A 20 -2.07 -5.42 -5.46
CA TYR A 20 -3.43 -4.94 -5.68
C TYR A 20 -4.13 -4.70 -4.35
N ILE A 21 -4.30 -3.44 -3.97
CA ILE A 21 -5.05 -3.08 -2.78
C ILE A 21 -6.53 -3.05 -3.16
N GLY A 22 -7.31 -3.90 -2.49
CA GLY A 22 -8.78 -3.89 -2.56
C GLY A 22 -9.39 -3.37 -1.27
N SER A 23 -10.66 -3.74 -1.05
CA SER A 23 -11.34 -3.52 0.22
C SER A 23 -11.26 -4.81 1.06
N PRO A 24 -10.22 -4.97 1.91
CA PRO A 24 -10.17 -6.11 2.82
C PRO A 24 -11.36 -6.07 3.79
N GLY A 25 -11.79 -7.25 4.24
CA GLY A 25 -12.77 -7.33 5.33
C GLY A 25 -12.15 -6.88 6.64
N ALA A 26 -12.94 -6.27 7.53
CA ALA A 26 -12.47 -5.64 8.78
C ALA A 26 -11.63 -6.55 9.72
N LYS A 27 -11.68 -7.87 9.56
CA LYS A 27 -10.93 -8.85 10.37
C LYS A 27 -9.65 -9.40 9.72
N ALA A 28 -9.39 -9.09 8.44
CA ALA A 28 -8.24 -9.64 7.71
C ALA A 28 -7.21 -8.55 7.42
N HIS A 29 -5.92 -8.91 7.47
CA HIS A 29 -4.88 -7.96 7.10
C HIS A 29 -4.97 -7.66 5.59
N PRO A 30 -4.92 -6.39 5.15
CA PRO A 30 -5.09 -6.00 3.74
C PRO A 30 -4.18 -6.70 2.73
N LEU A 31 -3.04 -7.18 3.21
CA LEU A 31 -1.96 -7.74 2.43
C LEU A 31 -1.73 -9.22 2.74
N GLU A 32 -2.52 -9.87 3.60
CA GLU A 32 -2.25 -11.24 4.04
C GLU A 32 -2.12 -12.22 2.87
N TYR A 33 -3.10 -12.20 1.96
CA TYR A 33 -3.12 -13.07 0.79
C TYR A 33 -1.96 -12.78 -0.17
N GLN A 34 -1.64 -11.51 -0.35
CA GLN A 34 -0.55 -11.10 -1.25
C GLN A 34 0.81 -11.39 -0.65
N ALA A 35 1.00 -11.20 0.65
CA ALA A 35 2.21 -11.55 1.37
C ALA A 35 2.45 -13.06 1.38
N LYS A 36 1.38 -13.85 1.52
CA LYS A 36 1.42 -15.31 1.41
C LYS A 36 1.79 -15.76 0.00
N TRP A 37 1.20 -15.14 -1.03
CA TRP A 37 1.57 -15.38 -2.43
C TRP A 37 3.02 -14.99 -2.70
N LEU A 38 3.45 -13.83 -2.20
CA LEU A 38 4.82 -13.34 -2.34
C LEU A 38 5.83 -14.31 -1.70
N SER A 39 5.52 -14.78 -0.49
CA SER A 39 6.33 -15.80 0.20
C SER A 39 6.43 -17.09 -0.62
N SER A 40 5.36 -17.48 -1.33
CA SER A 40 5.37 -18.67 -2.18
C SER A 40 6.28 -18.55 -3.41
N ILE A 41 6.57 -17.34 -3.87
CA ILE A 41 7.51 -17.08 -4.98
C ILE A 41 8.92 -16.72 -4.48
N GLY A 42 9.16 -16.83 -3.16
CA GLY A 42 10.46 -16.53 -2.54
C GLY A 42 10.70 -15.04 -2.28
N GLY A 43 9.65 -14.22 -2.28
CA GLY A 43 9.70 -12.80 -1.96
C GLY A 43 9.09 -12.50 -0.59
N THR A 44 9.63 -11.51 0.11
CA THR A 44 9.13 -10.99 1.37
C THR A 44 8.85 -9.50 1.26
N ILE A 45 7.74 -9.08 1.87
CA ILE A 45 7.42 -7.67 2.05
C ILE A 45 8.15 -7.20 3.31
N SER A 46 8.84 -6.07 3.25
CA SER A 46 9.46 -5.46 4.42
C SER A 46 8.42 -5.22 5.51
N SER A 47 8.76 -5.57 6.76
CA SER A 47 7.87 -5.38 7.91
C SER A 47 7.41 -3.93 8.07
N GLU A 48 8.23 -2.96 7.68
CA GLU A 48 7.89 -1.53 7.66
C GLU A 48 6.71 -1.20 6.74
N ILE A 49 6.70 -1.80 5.53
CA ILE A 49 5.60 -1.64 4.58
C ILE A 49 4.34 -2.28 5.16
N MET A 50 4.47 -3.50 5.70
CA MET A 50 3.35 -4.21 6.32
C MET A 50 2.69 -3.40 7.45
N ASP A 51 3.51 -2.88 8.37
CA ASP A 51 3.07 -2.06 9.50
C ASP A 51 2.41 -0.75 9.04
N SER A 52 2.96 -0.12 8.01
CA SER A 52 2.37 1.09 7.41
C SER A 52 0.97 0.83 6.85
N PHE A 53 0.79 -0.25 6.08
CA PHE A 53 -0.52 -0.63 5.56
C PHE A 53 -1.50 -1.04 6.68
N GLN A 54 -1.02 -1.68 7.75
CA GLN A 54 -1.83 -2.02 8.91
C GLN A 54 -2.36 -0.75 9.62
N LYS A 55 -1.50 0.25 9.82
CA LYS A 55 -1.88 1.54 10.39
C LYS A 55 -2.89 2.28 9.52
N LEU A 56 -2.65 2.34 8.20
CA LEU A 56 -3.59 2.93 7.25
C LEU A 56 -4.95 2.22 7.30
N HIS A 57 -4.97 0.90 7.44
CA HIS A 57 -6.21 0.14 7.52
C HIS A 57 -6.98 0.43 8.81
N ALA A 58 -6.29 0.54 9.94
CA ALA A 58 -6.91 0.93 11.21
C ALA A 58 -7.52 2.33 11.14
N ILE A 59 -6.80 3.31 10.59
CA ILE A 59 -7.29 4.68 10.40
C ILE A 59 -8.50 4.70 9.46
N ALA A 60 -8.44 3.93 8.37
CA ALA A 60 -9.53 3.82 7.41
C ALA A 60 -10.80 3.27 8.06
N LEU A 61 -10.67 2.24 8.89
CA LEU A 61 -11.78 1.64 9.62
C LEU A 61 -12.34 2.58 10.69
N GLU A 62 -11.48 3.27 11.44
CA GLU A 62 -11.88 4.20 12.51
C GLU A 62 -12.62 5.43 11.97
N ASN A 63 -12.18 5.95 10.82
CA ASN A 63 -12.79 7.13 10.19
C ASN A 63 -13.89 6.76 9.18
N GLY A 64 -14.12 5.47 8.91
CA GLY A 64 -15.06 5.02 7.89
C GLY A 64 -14.72 5.48 6.47
N VAL A 65 -13.42 5.67 6.17
CA VAL A 65 -12.93 6.10 4.85
C VAL A 65 -12.47 4.92 4.01
N SER A 66 -12.43 5.11 2.70
CA SER A 66 -11.97 4.07 1.78
C SER A 66 -10.47 3.84 1.95
N PHE A 67 -10.09 2.64 2.41
CA PHE A 67 -8.69 2.25 2.56
C PHE A 67 -7.87 2.41 1.27
N GLU A 68 -8.49 2.11 0.12
CA GLU A 68 -7.87 2.29 -1.20
C GLU A 68 -7.47 3.74 -1.46
N GLU A 69 -8.36 4.69 -1.19
CA GLU A 69 -8.12 6.13 -1.38
C GLU A 69 -7.09 6.65 -0.38
N LEU A 70 -7.15 6.18 0.88
CA LEU A 70 -6.17 6.54 1.91
C LEU A 70 -4.76 6.03 1.56
N CYS A 71 -4.66 4.82 1.00
CA CYS A 71 -3.39 4.29 0.51
C CYS A 71 -2.88 5.07 -0.71
N VAL A 72 -3.76 5.45 -1.65
CA VAL A 72 -3.37 6.30 -2.79
C VAL A 72 -2.86 7.65 -2.30
N TYR A 73 -3.50 8.24 -1.29
CA TYR A 73 -3.06 9.49 -0.69
C TYR A 73 -1.67 9.33 -0.03
N ALA A 74 -1.51 8.35 0.87
CA ALA A 74 -0.26 8.14 1.59
C ALA A 74 0.92 7.66 0.71
N LEU A 75 0.64 6.85 -0.32
CA LEU A 75 1.66 6.32 -1.23
C LEU A 75 1.90 7.24 -2.44
N GLY A 76 0.87 7.95 -2.90
CA GLY A 76 0.99 9.00 -3.90
C GLY A 76 1.90 10.13 -3.41
N THR A 77 1.91 10.40 -2.10
CA THR A 77 2.85 11.35 -1.48
C THR A 77 4.27 10.80 -1.30
N THR A 78 4.54 9.50 -1.49
CA THR A 78 5.89 8.91 -1.33
C THR A 78 6.63 8.67 -2.65
N SER A 79 6.01 8.95 -3.80
CA SER A 79 6.73 9.13 -5.07
C SER A 79 7.20 10.57 -5.28
N ASP A 80 6.99 11.43 -4.28
CA ASP A 80 7.26 12.86 -4.36
C ASP A 80 8.57 13.22 -3.64
N ASN A 81 9.66 13.07 -4.39
CA ASN A 81 10.72 14.08 -4.37
C ASN A 81 10.45 15.12 -5.50
N VAL A 82 9.19 15.54 -5.67
CA VAL A 82 8.76 16.47 -6.74
C VAL A 82 7.51 17.24 -6.32
N PRO A 83 7.61 18.31 -5.50
CA PRO A 83 6.47 18.94 -4.80
C PRO A 83 5.23 19.12 -5.68
N GLY A 84 4.28 18.20 -5.56
CA GLY A 84 2.99 18.24 -6.21
C GLY A 84 1.96 19.01 -5.37
N GLU A 85 2.15 20.33 -5.27
CA GLU A 85 1.05 21.25 -4.96
C GLU A 85 -0.01 21.15 -6.07
N ALA A 86 -1.07 20.37 -5.84
CA ALA A 86 -2.33 20.56 -6.54
C ALA A 86 -3.27 21.32 -5.60
N GLN A 87 -3.12 22.65 -5.56
CA GLN A 87 -4.13 23.53 -4.98
C GLN A 87 -4.80 24.38 -6.09
N LYS A 88 -5.97 23.85 -6.51
CA LYS A 88 -7.25 24.54 -6.79
C LYS A 88 -7.39 25.45 -8.01
N ASP A 89 -8.37 25.07 -8.84
CA ASP A 89 -9.44 25.92 -9.39
C ASP A 89 -9.21 27.44 -9.31
N GLU A 90 -9.10 28.11 -10.46
CA GLU A 90 -9.82 29.38 -10.68
C GLU A 90 -9.98 29.70 -12.18
N GLN A 91 -11.26 29.69 -12.61
CA GLN A 91 -11.96 30.36 -13.72
C GLN A 91 -11.36 30.47 -15.14
#